data_AF-A0A0N4UHS1-F1
#
_entry.id   AF-A0A0N4UHS1-F1
#
_cell.length_a   1.000
_cell.length_b   1.000
_cell.length_c   1.000
_cell.angle_alpha   90.00
_cell.angle_beta   90.00
_cell.angle_gamma   90.00
#
_symmetry.space_group_name_H-M   'P 1'
#
loop_
_entity.id
_entity.type
_entity.pdbx_description
1 polymer ?
#
loop_
_entity_poly.entity_id
_entity_poly.type
_entity_poly.pdbx_seq_one_letter_code
_entity_poly.pdbx_strand_id
1 'polypeptide(L)'
;MSSNLKIKDWFENKNNLSLVAEGKTKKIWRSSLNDQNDFEKYVLLESKDQITAFNAQRCDIIHGKAKSANATTCNIFKYLHALGLETHFVETFNENSFIALNCVMVPLEWVARRIATGSFLKRNPGVPEGFVFSEPKIEIFYKDDANNDPQWSEEQILARKFIFNNILIGKNEIDLMKLQTDLVFRLLEKAWAYADCTLIDLKIEFGITSKGKIIVADVIDNDSWRVWPAGYRQFQLDKQFYRDLKVVDDTAINQLKENYNKVANITKEFNRDSIGQVVIVMGSSSDSNIAKSISEKLEYFGIKSVQRIASAHKTTLKVLDIIAEFERNSIPTVFIAVAGLSNGLGPVITGNTCHPVINVPNLNSEWGKSDLWSSLRMPSGMGCTTVLSSDEAAMAVARIFSLNDYMIYGRIAVKRYQNYLSI
;
A
#
# COMPACT_ATOMS: atom_id res chain seq x y z
N MET A 1 24.58 30.94 7.26
CA MET A 1 23.11 30.97 7.38
C MET A 1 22.54 29.85 6.53
N SER A 2 22.56 28.59 6.99
CA SER A 2 21.70 27.58 6.39
C SER A 2 20.31 27.80 6.98
N SER A 3 19.50 28.60 6.31
CA SER A 3 18.10 28.74 6.68
C SER A 3 17.47 27.35 6.70
N ASN A 4 16.73 27.04 7.78
CA ASN A 4 15.85 25.87 7.88
C ASN A 4 14.66 26.03 6.92
N LEU A 5 14.94 26.28 5.63
CA LEU A 5 13.92 26.29 4.59
C LEU A 5 13.36 24.89 4.50
N LYS A 6 12.03 24.79 4.56
CA LYS A 6 11.34 23.54 4.26
C LYS A 6 11.55 23.24 2.78
N ILE A 7 11.51 21.96 2.41
CA ILE A 7 11.72 21.51 1.02
C ILE A 7 10.75 22.25 0.08
N LYS A 8 9.50 22.46 0.53
CA LYS A 8 8.49 23.24 -0.18
C LYS A 8 8.96 24.64 -0.59
N ASP A 9 9.65 25.35 0.29
CA ASP A 9 10.11 26.73 0.07
C ASP A 9 11.09 26.82 -1.12
N TRP A 10 11.77 25.72 -1.46
CA TRP A 10 12.70 25.68 -2.58
C TRP A 10 11.99 25.81 -3.93
N PHE A 11 10.70 25.47 -3.99
CA PHE A 11 9.91 25.42 -5.22
C PHE A 11 8.88 26.55 -5.33
N GLU A 12 8.77 27.43 -4.32
CA GLU A 12 7.78 28.52 -4.32
C GLU A 12 8.08 29.63 -5.34
N ASN A 13 9.35 30.02 -5.46
CA ASN A 13 9.74 31.08 -6.37
C ASN A 13 10.02 30.51 -7.78
N LYS A 14 9.14 30.79 -8.73
CA LYS A 14 9.26 30.37 -10.14
C LYS A 14 10.58 30.81 -10.79
N ASN A 15 11.19 31.92 -10.37
CA ASN A 15 12.47 32.38 -10.91
C ASN A 15 13.64 31.45 -10.56
N ASN A 16 13.48 30.62 -9.53
CA ASN A 16 14.46 29.61 -9.16
C ASN A 16 14.26 28.29 -9.91
N LEU A 17 13.16 28.15 -10.68
CA LEU A 17 12.81 26.90 -11.35
C LEU A 17 13.36 26.85 -12.77
N SER A 18 13.96 25.71 -13.11
CA SER A 18 14.39 25.36 -14.47
C SER A 18 13.67 24.09 -14.91
N LEU A 19 13.21 24.06 -16.17
CA LEU A 19 12.56 22.89 -16.75
C LEU A 19 13.62 21.83 -17.05
N VAL A 20 13.46 20.64 -16.47
CA VAL A 20 14.37 19.49 -16.64
C VAL A 20 13.88 18.57 -17.75
N ALA A 21 12.57 18.31 -17.77
CA ALA A 21 11.93 17.46 -18.77
C ALA A 21 10.47 17.86 -18.94
N GLU A 22 9.96 17.72 -20.16
CA GLU A 22 8.53 17.85 -20.45
C GLU A 22 8.05 16.60 -21.21
N GLY A 23 7.03 15.96 -20.65
CA GLY A 23 6.33 14.86 -21.28
C GLY A 23 4.93 15.26 -21.75
N LYS A 24 4.22 14.27 -22.28
CA LYS A 24 2.84 14.41 -22.79
C LYS A 24 1.88 14.98 -21.72
N THR A 25 2.00 14.52 -20.48
CA THR A 25 1.05 14.81 -19.39
C THR A 25 1.66 15.50 -18.17
N LYS A 26 2.98 15.74 -18.16
CA LYS A 26 3.68 16.32 -17.00
C LYS A 26 4.92 17.14 -17.40
N LYS A 27 5.28 18.10 -16.56
CA LYS A 27 6.57 18.84 -16.58
C LYS A 27 7.34 18.53 -15.31
N ILE A 28 8.66 18.45 -15.41
CA ILE A 28 9.56 18.22 -14.28
C ILE A 28 10.46 19.44 -14.14
N TRP A 29 10.43 20.06 -12.96
CA TRP A 29 11.20 21.26 -12.66
C TRP A 29 12.25 20.97 -11.58
N ARG A 30 13.39 21.65 -11.68
CA ARG A 30 14.43 21.68 -10.64
C ARG A 30 14.59 23.10 -10.13
N SER A 31 14.71 23.24 -8.81
CA SER A 31 15.06 24.51 -8.18
C SER A 31 16.58 24.71 -8.13
N SER A 32 17.06 25.93 -8.39
CA SER A 32 18.46 26.31 -8.20
C SER A 32 18.91 26.23 -6.74
N LEU A 33 17.98 26.37 -5.79
CA LEU A 33 18.25 26.22 -4.35
C LEU A 33 18.55 24.77 -3.95
N ASN A 34 18.06 23.81 -4.73
CA ASN A 34 18.26 22.38 -4.52
C ASN A 34 19.68 21.92 -4.91
N ASP A 35 20.36 22.65 -5.80
CA ASP A 35 21.72 22.30 -6.21
C ASP A 35 22.78 22.65 -5.15
N GLN A 36 22.40 23.41 -4.12
CA GLN A 36 23.26 23.73 -2.98
C GLN A 36 23.28 22.65 -1.90
N ASN A 37 22.52 21.55 -2.05
CA ASN A 37 22.39 20.51 -1.04
C ASN A 37 23.12 19.22 -1.47
N ASP A 38 24.03 18.73 -0.61
CA ASP A 38 24.94 17.61 -0.93
C ASP A 38 24.29 16.22 -0.88
N PHE A 39 23.10 16.08 -0.29
CA PHE A 39 22.55 14.76 0.05
C PHE A 39 21.51 14.22 -0.93
N GLU A 40 20.35 14.86 -1.01
CA GLU A 40 19.23 14.43 -1.84
C GLU A 40 18.72 15.60 -2.66
N LYS A 41 18.63 15.39 -3.97
CA LYS A 41 18.05 16.36 -4.90
C LYS A 41 16.57 16.07 -5.03
N TYR A 42 15.77 17.13 -5.02
CA TYR A 42 14.33 17.07 -5.27
C TYR A 42 13.96 17.61 -6.65
N VAL A 43 12.78 17.25 -7.13
CA VAL A 43 12.14 17.80 -8.33
C VAL A 43 10.68 18.11 -8.05
N LEU A 44 10.13 19.07 -8.77
CA LEU A 44 8.70 19.37 -8.76
C LEU A 44 8.07 18.77 -10.01
N LEU A 45 7.13 17.86 -9.84
CA LEU A 45 6.34 17.28 -10.93
C LEU A 45 5.04 18.05 -11.05
N GLU A 46 4.85 18.72 -12.18
CA GLU A 46 3.65 19.48 -12.51
C GLU A 46 2.81 18.71 -13.54
N SER A 47 1.58 18.35 -13.17
CA SER A 47 0.62 17.69 -14.06
C SER A 47 0.03 18.67 -15.07
N LYS A 48 -0.27 18.19 -16.28
CA LYS A 48 -0.91 18.96 -17.36
C LYS A 48 -2.35 18.51 -17.54
N ASP A 49 -3.21 19.43 -18.02
CA ASP A 49 -4.61 19.13 -18.39
C ASP A 49 -4.75 18.29 -19.66
N GLN A 50 -3.63 17.97 -20.30
CA GLN A 50 -3.56 17.21 -21.53
C GLN A 50 -3.84 15.71 -21.28
N ILE A 51 -4.70 15.12 -22.10
CA ILE A 51 -4.90 13.66 -22.19
C ILE A 51 -4.40 13.19 -23.56
N THR A 52 -3.77 12.02 -23.61
CA THR A 52 -3.23 11.46 -24.87
C THR A 52 -3.54 9.97 -24.99
N ALA A 53 -3.85 9.48 -26.18
CA ALA A 53 -4.00 8.05 -26.47
C ALA A 53 -3.27 7.67 -27.76
N PHE A 54 -2.99 6.36 -27.91
CA PHE A 54 -2.35 5.79 -29.09
C PHE A 54 -1.03 6.51 -29.45
N ASN A 55 -0.10 6.56 -28.50
CA ASN A 55 1.20 7.24 -28.67
C ASN A 55 1.08 8.71 -29.12
N ALA A 56 0.13 9.42 -28.49
CA ALA A 56 -0.20 10.82 -28.77
C ALA A 56 -0.82 11.13 -30.15
N GLN A 57 -1.22 10.10 -30.92
CA GLN A 57 -2.04 10.31 -32.13
C GLN A 57 -3.40 10.91 -31.81
N ARG A 58 -3.95 10.62 -30.62
CA ARG A 58 -5.11 11.31 -30.09
C ARG A 58 -4.69 12.17 -28.91
N CYS A 59 -5.10 13.43 -28.91
CA CYS A 59 -4.75 14.40 -27.89
C CYS A 59 -5.87 15.42 -27.70
N ASP A 60 -6.28 15.64 -26.45
CA ASP A 60 -7.31 16.61 -26.07
C ASP A 60 -6.91 17.33 -24.76
N ILE A 61 -7.61 18.42 -24.45
CA ILE A 61 -7.47 19.17 -23.20
C ILE A 61 -8.72 18.91 -22.36
N ILE A 62 -8.51 18.44 -21.12
CA ILE A 62 -9.59 18.28 -20.13
C ILE A 62 -9.28 19.24 -18.99
N HIS A 63 -9.95 20.39 -18.95
CA HIS A 63 -9.75 21.39 -17.91
C HIS A 63 -10.01 20.82 -16.51
N GLY A 64 -8.97 20.85 -15.66
CA GLY A 64 -9.00 20.29 -14.31
C GLY A 64 -8.51 18.84 -14.21
N LYS A 65 -8.10 18.21 -15.31
CA LYS A 65 -7.46 16.89 -15.28
C LYS A 65 -6.15 16.94 -14.51
N ALA A 66 -5.35 18.01 -14.66
CA ALA A 66 -4.08 18.17 -13.94
C ALA A 66 -4.28 18.04 -12.42
N LYS A 67 -5.29 18.72 -11.90
CA LYS A 67 -5.67 18.67 -10.48
C LYS A 67 -6.05 17.27 -10.04
N SER A 68 -6.92 16.60 -10.80
CA SER A 68 -7.39 15.25 -10.46
C SER A 68 -6.28 14.20 -10.55
N ALA A 69 -5.43 14.29 -11.57
CA ALA A 69 -4.28 13.39 -11.77
C ALA A 69 -3.24 13.56 -10.65
N ASN A 70 -2.91 14.81 -10.30
CA ASN A 70 -2.01 15.11 -9.19
C ASN A 70 -2.58 14.66 -7.85
N ALA A 71 -3.86 14.93 -7.58
CA ALA A 71 -4.54 14.48 -6.37
C ALA A 71 -4.52 12.94 -6.25
N THR A 72 -4.87 12.23 -7.33
CA THR A 72 -4.83 10.76 -7.39
C THR A 72 -3.42 10.25 -7.09
N THR A 73 -2.40 10.79 -7.77
CA THR A 73 -0.99 10.39 -7.54
C THR A 73 -0.56 10.62 -6.10
N CYS A 74 -0.86 11.80 -5.55
CA CYS A 74 -0.56 12.12 -4.15
C CYS A 74 -1.28 11.17 -3.19
N ASN A 75 -2.54 10.85 -3.43
CA ASN A 75 -3.32 9.93 -2.60
C ASN A 75 -2.71 8.53 -2.61
N ILE A 76 -2.37 8.02 -3.80
CA ILE A 76 -1.75 6.70 -3.94
C ILE A 76 -0.39 6.64 -3.24
N PHE A 77 0.49 7.62 -3.45
CA PHE A 77 1.80 7.60 -2.82
C PHE A 77 1.72 7.78 -1.29
N LYS A 78 0.81 8.62 -0.78
CA LYS A 78 0.53 8.71 0.66
C LYS A 78 0.01 7.39 1.24
N TYR A 79 -0.87 6.70 0.51
CA TYR A 79 -1.36 5.37 0.89
C TYR A 79 -0.20 4.37 0.98
N LEU A 80 0.65 4.28 -0.06
CA LEU A 80 1.81 3.38 -0.04
C LEU A 80 2.79 3.71 1.10
N HIS A 81 3.06 4.99 1.34
CA HIS A 81 3.88 5.44 2.47
C HIS A 81 3.27 5.08 3.83
N ALA A 82 1.96 5.22 4.00
CA ALA A 82 1.26 4.84 5.22
C ALA A 82 1.32 3.33 5.52
N LEU A 83 1.57 2.51 4.50
CA LEU A 83 1.84 1.07 4.64
C LEU A 83 3.33 0.76 4.90
N GLY A 84 4.20 1.75 4.83
CA GLY A 84 5.66 1.61 4.98
C GLY A 84 6.41 1.31 3.67
N LEU A 85 5.74 1.44 2.51
CA LEU A 85 6.39 1.29 1.20
C LEU A 85 6.86 2.66 0.70
N GLU A 86 8.18 2.86 0.71
CA GLU A 86 8.77 4.09 0.17
C GLU A 86 8.59 4.20 -1.34
N THR A 87 8.29 5.43 -1.79
CA THR A 87 8.21 5.83 -3.20
C THR A 87 9.02 7.12 -3.38
N HIS A 88 9.22 7.57 -4.62
CA HIS A 88 9.95 8.83 -4.84
C HIS A 88 9.19 10.07 -4.31
N PHE A 89 7.92 9.94 -3.91
CA PHE A 89 7.09 11.04 -3.45
C PHE A 89 7.66 11.62 -2.15
N VAL A 90 7.56 12.94 -1.98
CA VAL A 90 7.95 13.61 -0.73
C VAL A 90 6.74 14.29 -0.11
N GLU A 91 6.16 15.26 -0.82
CA GLU A 91 4.98 15.97 -0.33
C GLU A 91 4.16 16.59 -1.47
N THR A 92 2.88 16.85 -1.21
CA THR A 92 2.02 17.60 -2.12
C THR A 92 2.42 19.08 -2.10
N PHE A 93 2.72 19.66 -3.26
CA PHE A 93 3.11 21.06 -3.36
C PHE A 93 1.88 21.98 -3.48
N ASN A 94 1.06 21.75 -4.51
CA ASN A 94 -0.19 22.45 -4.74
C ASN A 94 -1.21 21.55 -5.47
N GLU A 95 -2.31 22.11 -5.98
CA GLU A 95 -3.36 21.34 -6.64
C GLU A 95 -2.87 20.55 -7.85
N ASN A 96 -1.89 21.05 -8.60
CA ASN A 96 -1.43 20.46 -9.87
C ASN A 96 -0.03 19.86 -9.79
N SER A 97 0.65 19.92 -8.65
CA SER A 97 2.02 19.44 -8.54
C SER A 97 2.40 18.86 -7.18
N PHE A 98 3.44 18.03 -7.18
CA PHE A 98 4.04 17.42 -6.00
C PHE A 98 5.56 17.43 -6.08
N ILE A 99 6.21 17.39 -4.92
CA ILE A 99 7.66 17.28 -4.80
C ILE A 99 8.04 15.81 -4.69
N ALA A 100 9.08 15.40 -5.42
CA ALA A 100 9.63 14.06 -5.39
C ALA A 100 11.15 14.09 -5.25
N LEU A 101 11.71 12.98 -4.77
CA LEU A 101 13.12 12.65 -4.91
C LEU A 101 13.49 12.57 -6.40
N ASN A 102 14.59 13.22 -6.75
CA ASN A 102 15.17 13.10 -8.07
C ASN A 102 15.77 11.71 -8.24
N CYS A 103 15.31 10.99 -9.25
CA CYS A 103 15.81 9.67 -9.61
C CYS A 103 16.07 9.58 -11.12
N VAL A 104 16.99 8.70 -11.52
CA VAL A 104 17.17 8.36 -12.94
C VAL A 104 16.18 7.26 -13.29
N MET A 105 15.25 7.55 -14.21
CA MET A 105 14.21 6.60 -14.59
C MET A 105 14.80 5.40 -15.33
N VAL A 106 14.37 4.21 -14.95
CA VAL A 106 14.60 2.98 -15.73
C VAL A 106 13.58 2.99 -16.88
N PRO A 107 14.00 2.89 -18.15
CA PRO A 107 13.11 3.05 -19.32
C PRO A 107 12.27 1.80 -19.58
N LEU A 108 11.60 1.29 -18.55
CA LEU A 108 10.78 0.10 -18.57
C LEU A 108 9.43 0.39 -17.94
N GLU A 109 8.37 -0.02 -18.63
CA GLU A 109 7.02 -0.04 -18.09
C GLU A 109 6.74 -1.42 -17.50
N TRP A 110 6.39 -1.45 -16.22
CA TRP A 110 6.05 -2.66 -15.50
C TRP A 110 4.54 -2.78 -15.38
N VAL A 111 3.97 -3.80 -16.01
CA VAL A 111 2.52 -4.01 -16.04
C VAL A 111 2.14 -5.24 -15.24
N ALA A 112 1.23 -5.08 -14.28
CA ALA A 112 0.58 -6.18 -13.56
C ALA A 112 -0.86 -6.34 -14.04
N ARG A 113 -1.34 -7.59 -14.20
CA ARG A 113 -2.73 -7.88 -14.60
C ARG A 113 -3.37 -8.93 -13.70
N ARG A 114 -4.56 -8.64 -13.19
CA ARG A 114 -5.47 -9.65 -12.62
C ARG A 114 -6.36 -10.25 -13.70
N ILE A 115 -6.81 -9.44 -14.65
CA ILE A 115 -7.79 -9.84 -15.67
C ILE A 115 -7.23 -9.59 -17.06
N ALA A 116 -7.38 -10.57 -17.96
CA ALA A 116 -7.00 -10.44 -19.35
C ALA A 116 -7.94 -9.48 -20.09
N THR A 117 -7.40 -8.36 -20.56
CA THR A 117 -8.05 -7.40 -21.46
C THR A 117 -6.99 -6.67 -22.30
N GLY A 118 -7.41 -5.75 -23.16
CA GLY A 118 -6.52 -4.83 -23.88
C GLY A 118 -5.44 -5.52 -24.72
N SER A 119 -4.20 -5.05 -24.61
CA SER A 119 -3.06 -5.55 -25.41
C SER A 119 -2.65 -6.99 -25.07
N PHE A 120 -3.08 -7.53 -23.93
CA PHE A 120 -2.85 -8.94 -23.61
C PHE A 120 -3.59 -9.85 -24.59
N LEU A 121 -4.87 -9.59 -24.85
CA LEU A 121 -5.69 -10.41 -25.76
C LEU A 121 -5.18 -10.36 -27.19
N LYS A 122 -4.69 -9.20 -27.65
CA LYS A 122 -4.08 -9.05 -28.99
C LYS A 122 -2.83 -9.92 -29.18
N ARG A 123 -2.00 -10.06 -28.13
CA ARG A 123 -0.78 -10.87 -28.17
C ARG A 123 -1.03 -12.35 -27.90
N ASN A 124 -2.19 -12.70 -27.34
CA ASN A 124 -2.54 -14.07 -26.95
C ASN A 124 -3.90 -14.46 -27.55
N PRO A 125 -3.97 -14.61 -28.90
CA PRO A 125 -5.21 -15.01 -29.56
C PRO A 125 -5.71 -16.35 -29.01
N GLY A 126 -7.01 -16.43 -28.72
CA GLY A 126 -7.66 -17.59 -28.10
C GLY A 126 -7.91 -17.46 -26.60
N VAL A 127 -7.28 -16.50 -25.91
CA VAL A 127 -7.64 -16.18 -24.52
C VAL A 127 -8.89 -15.30 -24.51
N PRO A 128 -9.96 -15.66 -23.77
CA PRO A 128 -11.15 -14.83 -23.68
C PRO A 128 -10.90 -13.59 -22.80
N GLU A 129 -11.58 -12.49 -23.12
CA GLU A 129 -11.65 -11.35 -22.22
C GLU A 129 -12.29 -11.78 -20.88
N GLY A 130 -11.74 -11.31 -19.77
CA GLY A 130 -12.21 -11.69 -18.44
C GLY A 130 -11.46 -12.88 -17.83
N PHE A 131 -10.53 -13.53 -18.57
CA PHE A 131 -9.69 -14.57 -17.98
C PHE A 131 -8.92 -14.01 -16.76
N VAL A 132 -9.04 -14.69 -15.62
CA VAL A 132 -8.45 -14.25 -14.35
C VAL A 132 -7.12 -14.96 -14.12
N PHE A 133 -6.04 -14.19 -13.93
CA PHE A 133 -4.76 -14.71 -13.47
C PHE A 133 -4.80 -14.88 -11.95
N SER A 134 -4.53 -16.10 -11.45
CA SER A 134 -4.51 -16.39 -10.01
C SER A 134 -3.41 -15.62 -9.27
N GLU A 135 -2.26 -15.50 -9.90
CA GLU A 135 -1.17 -14.59 -9.53
C GLU A 135 -1.12 -13.46 -10.56
N PRO A 136 -0.98 -12.18 -10.15
CA PRO A 136 -0.88 -11.07 -11.10
C PRO A 136 0.16 -11.36 -12.18
N LYS A 137 -0.26 -11.33 -13.44
CA LYS A 137 0.66 -11.51 -14.57
C LYS A 137 1.51 -10.26 -14.69
N ILE A 138 2.81 -10.38 -14.43
CA ILE A 138 3.78 -9.31 -14.62
C ILE A 138 4.36 -9.37 -16.04
N GLU A 139 4.35 -8.24 -16.73
CA GLU A 139 4.91 -8.04 -18.07
C GLU A 139 5.77 -6.77 -18.09
N ILE A 140 6.77 -6.73 -18.98
CA ILE A 140 7.71 -5.62 -19.09
C ILE A 140 7.68 -5.10 -20.52
N PHE A 141 7.66 -3.78 -20.69
CA PHE A 141 7.70 -3.11 -21.99
C PHE A 141 8.81 -2.07 -21.99
N TYR A 142 9.63 -2.05 -23.03
CA TYR A 142 10.67 -1.05 -23.17
C TYR A 142 10.07 0.25 -23.68
N LYS A 143 10.38 1.37 -23.03
CA LYS A 143 9.87 2.68 -23.42
C LYS A 143 10.54 3.12 -24.73
N ASP A 144 9.77 3.04 -25.81
CA ASP A 144 10.16 3.41 -27.17
C ASP A 144 8.92 3.77 -27.97
N ASP A 145 8.56 5.05 -27.93
CA ASP A 145 7.40 5.61 -28.64
C ASP A 145 7.45 5.30 -30.15
N ALA A 146 8.65 5.20 -30.75
CA ALA A 146 8.81 4.93 -32.18
C ALA A 146 8.40 3.50 -32.55
N ASN A 147 8.56 2.56 -31.60
CA ASN A 147 8.26 1.15 -31.79
C ASN A 147 7.03 0.68 -30.99
N ASN A 148 6.19 1.60 -30.54
CA ASN A 148 4.98 1.35 -29.75
C ASN A 148 5.22 0.54 -28.47
N ASP A 149 6.29 0.87 -27.74
CA ASP A 149 6.66 0.26 -26.46
C ASP A 149 6.69 -1.29 -26.51
N PRO A 150 7.66 -1.90 -27.22
CA PRO A 150 7.70 -3.34 -27.42
C PRO A 150 7.84 -4.10 -26.10
N GLN A 151 7.16 -5.25 -25.99
CA GLN A 151 7.34 -6.16 -24.86
C GLN A 151 8.77 -6.68 -24.83
N TRP A 152 9.39 -6.65 -23.66
CA TRP A 152 10.72 -7.23 -23.42
C TRP A 152 10.64 -8.42 -22.47
N SER A 153 11.51 -9.41 -22.70
CA SER A 153 11.79 -10.49 -21.76
C SER A 153 12.84 -10.07 -20.73
N GLU A 154 12.96 -10.82 -19.63
CA GLU A 154 14.00 -10.57 -18.62
C GLU A 154 15.41 -10.71 -19.23
N GLU A 155 15.61 -11.67 -20.14
CA GLU A 155 16.87 -11.90 -20.85
C GLU A 155 17.27 -10.70 -21.72
N GLN A 156 16.31 -10.03 -22.37
CA GLN A 156 16.58 -8.82 -23.15
C GLN A 156 17.06 -7.67 -22.25
N ILE A 157 16.48 -7.51 -21.06
CA ILE A 157 16.90 -6.49 -20.09
C ILE A 157 18.32 -6.80 -19.59
N LEU A 158 18.59 -8.06 -19.22
CA LEU A 158 19.91 -8.51 -18.78
C LEU A 158 20.99 -8.30 -19.85
N ALA A 159 20.68 -8.65 -21.09
CA ALA A 159 21.60 -8.48 -22.21
C ALA A 159 21.94 -6.99 -22.47
N ARG A 160 20.99 -6.08 -22.20
CA ARG A 160 21.16 -4.64 -22.43
C ARG A 160 22.15 -3.97 -21.47
N LYS A 161 22.40 -4.58 -20.30
CA LYS A 161 23.32 -4.09 -19.26
C LYS A 161 23.11 -2.61 -18.90
N PHE A 162 21.87 -2.23 -18.62
CA PHE A 162 21.57 -0.87 -18.19
C PHE A 162 22.32 -0.51 -16.90
N ILE A 163 22.86 0.70 -16.84
CA ILE A 163 23.48 1.26 -15.63
C ILE A 163 22.86 2.63 -15.35
N PHE A 164 22.30 2.82 -14.17
CA PHE A 164 21.75 4.11 -13.72
C PHE A 164 22.22 4.41 -12.30
N ASN A 165 22.77 5.61 -12.06
CA ASN A 165 23.40 5.98 -10.78
C ASN A 165 24.35 4.88 -10.23
N ASN A 166 25.22 4.36 -11.11
CA ASN A 166 26.18 3.28 -10.82
C ASN A 166 25.58 1.92 -10.43
N ILE A 167 24.27 1.75 -10.56
CA ILE A 167 23.60 0.45 -10.36
C ILE A 167 23.42 -0.23 -11.71
N LEU A 168 24.03 -1.40 -11.88
CA LEU A 168 23.77 -2.29 -13.00
C LEU A 168 22.41 -2.97 -12.78
N ILE A 169 21.51 -2.91 -13.77
CA ILE A 169 20.25 -3.65 -13.74
C ILE A 169 20.53 -5.12 -14.09
N GLY A 170 20.85 -5.91 -13.07
CA GLY A 170 21.05 -7.34 -13.14
C GLY A 170 19.80 -8.12 -12.79
N LYS A 171 19.96 -9.43 -12.56
CA LYS A 171 18.85 -10.34 -12.24
C LYS A 171 18.18 -9.97 -10.92
N ASN A 172 18.96 -9.60 -9.91
CA ASN A 172 18.44 -9.20 -8.60
C ASN A 172 17.58 -7.92 -8.70
N GLU A 173 18.02 -6.94 -9.49
CA GLU A 173 17.28 -5.69 -9.68
C GLU A 173 15.98 -5.92 -10.46
N ILE A 174 15.99 -6.81 -11.46
CA ILE A 174 14.79 -7.23 -12.19
C ILE A 174 13.80 -7.94 -11.26
N ASP A 175 14.28 -8.89 -10.45
CA ASP A 175 13.45 -9.63 -9.49
C ASP A 175 12.85 -8.70 -8.43
N LEU A 176 13.62 -7.71 -7.98
CA LEU A 176 13.16 -6.67 -7.07
C LEU A 176 12.03 -5.82 -7.66
N MET A 177 12.21 -5.31 -8.88
CA MET A 177 11.18 -4.51 -9.57
C MET A 177 9.92 -5.35 -9.84
N LYS A 178 10.07 -6.62 -10.20
CA LYS A 178 8.97 -7.56 -10.38
C LYS A 178 8.18 -7.78 -9.09
N LEU A 179 8.89 -8.03 -7.98
CA LEU A 179 8.29 -8.21 -6.67
C LEU A 179 7.58 -6.94 -6.18
N GLN A 180 8.18 -5.76 -6.36
CA GLN A 180 7.54 -4.49 -6.04
C GLN A 180 6.31 -4.23 -6.92
N THR A 181 6.34 -4.60 -8.20
CA THR A 181 5.18 -4.46 -9.10
C THR A 181 4.01 -5.32 -8.64
N ASP A 182 4.24 -6.58 -8.29
CA ASP A 182 3.21 -7.46 -7.71
C ASP A 182 2.66 -6.89 -6.39
N LEU A 183 3.56 -6.44 -5.49
CA LEU A 183 3.17 -5.85 -4.22
C LEU A 183 2.28 -4.63 -4.43
N VAL A 184 2.72 -3.63 -5.19
CA VAL A 184 1.96 -2.39 -5.44
C VAL A 184 0.60 -2.73 -6.06
N PHE A 185 0.56 -3.64 -7.04
CA PHE A 185 -0.70 -4.08 -7.64
C PHE A 185 -1.66 -4.64 -6.59
N ARG A 186 -1.22 -5.59 -5.77
CA ARG A 186 -2.06 -6.23 -4.74
C ARG A 186 -2.52 -5.25 -3.65
N LEU A 187 -1.67 -4.30 -3.27
CA LEU A 187 -2.02 -3.24 -2.32
C LEU A 187 -3.15 -2.36 -2.87
N LEU A 188 -3.05 -1.95 -4.14
CA LEU A 188 -4.07 -1.14 -4.79
C LEU A 188 -5.33 -1.95 -5.09
N GLU A 189 -5.19 -3.23 -5.46
CA GLU A 189 -6.30 -4.14 -5.71
C GLU A 189 -7.21 -4.26 -4.47
N LYS A 190 -6.61 -4.42 -3.29
CA LYS A 190 -7.37 -4.49 -2.03
C LYS A 190 -8.05 -3.17 -1.65
N ALA A 191 -7.37 -2.04 -1.85
CA ALA A 191 -7.95 -0.72 -1.59
C ALA A 191 -9.11 -0.41 -2.55
N TRP A 192 -8.98 -0.74 -3.84
CA TRP A 192 -10.06 -0.60 -4.82
C TRP A 192 -11.23 -1.53 -4.52
N ALA A 193 -10.97 -2.78 -4.13
CA ALA A 193 -12.02 -3.73 -3.75
C ALA A 193 -12.85 -3.23 -2.56
N TYR A 194 -12.22 -2.54 -1.60
CA TYR A 194 -12.93 -1.91 -0.49
C TYR A 194 -13.92 -0.81 -0.97
N ALA A 195 -13.59 -0.13 -2.07
CA ALA A 195 -14.44 0.87 -2.72
C ALA A 195 -15.40 0.28 -3.78
N ASP A 196 -15.70 -1.02 -3.69
CA ASP A 196 -16.56 -1.75 -4.65
C ASP A 196 -16.10 -1.58 -6.12
N CYS A 197 -14.78 -1.62 -6.34
CA CYS A 197 -14.18 -1.51 -7.66
C CYS A 197 -13.16 -2.64 -7.87
N THR A 198 -13.12 -3.20 -9.08
CA THR A 198 -12.12 -4.19 -9.47
C THR A 198 -10.97 -3.51 -10.20
N LEU A 199 -9.75 -3.62 -9.64
CA LEU A 199 -8.52 -3.24 -10.34
C LEU A 199 -8.14 -4.36 -11.32
N ILE A 200 -8.08 -4.01 -12.61
CA ILE A 200 -7.96 -4.98 -13.71
C ILE A 200 -6.49 -5.20 -14.07
N ASP A 201 -5.80 -4.09 -14.31
CA ASP A 201 -4.37 -4.02 -14.55
C ASP A 201 -3.81 -2.66 -14.11
N LEU A 202 -2.49 -2.61 -13.93
CA LEU A 202 -1.74 -1.44 -13.50
C LEU A 202 -0.42 -1.39 -14.24
N LYS A 203 0.02 -0.19 -14.60
CA LYS A 203 1.36 0.13 -15.06
C LYS A 203 2.08 1.03 -14.06
N ILE A 204 3.31 0.69 -13.70
CA ILE A 204 4.21 1.54 -12.91
C ILE A 204 5.58 1.63 -13.56
N GLU A 205 6.37 2.62 -13.11
CA GLU A 205 7.75 2.83 -13.53
C GLU A 205 8.65 2.94 -12.29
N PHE A 206 9.93 2.62 -12.45
CA PHE A 206 10.93 2.70 -11.38
C PHE A 206 12.00 3.73 -11.71
N GLY A 207 12.51 4.36 -10.66
CA GLY A 207 13.70 5.19 -10.72
C GLY A 207 14.79 4.67 -9.79
N ILE A 208 16.02 5.06 -10.07
CA ILE A 208 17.17 4.84 -9.18
C ILE A 208 17.56 6.17 -8.55
N THR A 209 17.53 6.25 -7.23
CA THR A 209 17.92 7.46 -6.49
C THR A 209 19.43 7.70 -6.57
N SER A 210 19.91 8.87 -6.16
CA SER A 210 21.35 9.16 -6.06
C SER A 210 22.11 8.20 -5.14
N LYS A 211 21.41 7.59 -4.18
CA LYS A 211 21.93 6.58 -3.25
C LYS A 211 21.87 5.15 -3.79
N GLY A 212 21.50 4.96 -5.06
CA GLY A 212 21.42 3.64 -5.70
C GLY A 212 20.20 2.81 -5.32
N LYS A 213 19.17 3.40 -4.69
CA LYS A 213 17.95 2.69 -4.31
C LYS A 213 16.97 2.65 -5.48
N ILE A 214 16.48 1.46 -5.83
CA ILE A 214 15.35 1.26 -6.75
C ILE A 214 14.06 1.62 -6.02
N ILE A 215 13.26 2.50 -6.63
CA ILE A 215 12.05 3.03 -6.00
C ILE A 215 10.93 3.22 -7.03
N VAL A 216 9.68 3.00 -6.61
CA VAL A 216 8.51 3.32 -7.44
C VAL A 216 8.51 4.83 -7.68
N ALA A 217 8.46 5.21 -8.95
CA ALA A 217 8.59 6.59 -9.40
C ALA A 217 7.50 6.91 -10.45
N ASP A 218 7.69 8.03 -11.15
CA ASP A 218 6.70 8.63 -12.05
C ASP A 218 5.37 8.98 -11.34
N VAL A 219 4.23 8.56 -11.89
CA VAL A 219 2.90 8.86 -11.39
C VAL A 219 2.06 7.59 -11.44
N ILE A 220 1.16 7.48 -10.47
CA ILE A 220 0.07 6.49 -10.49
C ILE A 220 -1.23 7.28 -10.46
N ASP A 221 -1.76 7.57 -11.64
CA ASP A 221 -3.01 8.29 -11.83
C ASP A 221 -4.03 7.44 -12.62
N ASN A 222 -5.12 8.07 -13.05
CA ASN A 222 -6.19 7.39 -13.79
C ASN A 222 -5.81 7.00 -15.24
N ASP A 223 -4.59 7.32 -15.68
CA ASP A 223 -3.99 6.85 -16.93
C ASP A 223 -3.20 5.53 -16.71
N SER A 224 -2.81 5.24 -15.47
CA SER A 224 -1.89 4.15 -15.09
C SER A 224 -2.57 2.79 -14.91
N TRP A 225 -3.90 2.73 -14.74
CA TRP A 225 -4.62 1.48 -14.50
C TRP A 225 -5.87 1.31 -15.36
N ARG A 226 -6.50 0.14 -15.23
CA ARG A 226 -7.92 -0.08 -15.54
C ARG A 226 -8.69 -0.40 -14.27
N VAL A 227 -9.83 0.27 -14.07
CA VAL A 227 -10.66 0.08 -12.87
C VAL A 227 -12.15 0.06 -13.21
N TRP A 228 -12.81 -1.02 -12.81
CA TRP A 228 -14.22 -1.28 -13.13
C TRP A 228 -15.07 -1.33 -11.85
N PRO A 229 -15.99 -0.38 -11.65
CA PRO A 229 -16.98 -0.42 -10.58
C PRO A 229 -17.77 -1.73 -10.61
N ALA A 230 -17.88 -2.38 -9.45
CA ALA A 230 -18.50 -3.70 -9.24
C ALA A 230 -18.03 -4.80 -10.23
N GLY A 231 -16.85 -4.63 -10.84
CA GLY A 231 -16.30 -5.56 -11.83
C GLY A 231 -16.89 -5.46 -13.24
N TYR A 232 -17.75 -4.47 -13.52
CA TYR A 232 -18.38 -4.33 -14.84
C TYR A 232 -17.65 -3.33 -15.73
N ARG A 233 -17.11 -3.81 -16.86
CA ARG A 233 -16.38 -3.00 -17.83
C ARG A 233 -17.19 -1.79 -18.36
N GLN A 234 -18.51 -1.91 -18.48
CA GLN A 234 -19.36 -0.81 -18.95
C GLN A 234 -19.33 0.43 -18.03
N PHE A 235 -18.89 0.28 -16.78
CA PHE A 235 -18.77 1.38 -15.81
C PHE A 235 -17.32 1.86 -15.66
N GLN A 236 -16.40 1.48 -16.56
CA GLN A 236 -14.98 1.83 -16.47
C GLN A 236 -14.77 3.33 -16.21
N LEU A 237 -13.95 3.62 -15.20
CA LEU A 237 -13.62 5.00 -14.81
C LEU A 237 -12.29 5.47 -15.42
N ASP A 238 -11.46 4.53 -15.85
CA ASP A 238 -10.11 4.83 -16.30
C ASP A 238 -10.04 5.37 -17.73
N LYS A 239 -8.84 5.74 -18.13
CA LYS A 239 -8.52 6.27 -19.46
C LYS A 239 -8.91 5.36 -20.62
N GLN A 240 -9.17 4.07 -20.41
CA GLN A 240 -9.73 3.18 -21.44
C GLN A 240 -11.05 3.72 -21.98
N PHE A 241 -11.86 4.44 -21.18
CA PHE A 241 -13.04 5.14 -21.67
C PHE A 241 -12.69 6.09 -22.83
N TYR A 242 -11.68 6.95 -22.65
CA TYR A 242 -11.22 7.87 -23.69
C TYR A 242 -10.68 7.15 -24.93
N ARG A 243 -10.02 6.00 -24.75
CA ARG A 243 -9.51 5.19 -25.86
C ARG A 243 -10.64 4.55 -26.67
N ASP A 244 -11.73 4.16 -26.02
CA ASP A 244 -12.85 3.45 -26.64
C ASP A 244 -13.82 4.40 -27.38
N LEU A 245 -13.76 5.71 -27.10
CA LEU A 245 -14.58 6.72 -27.79
C LEU A 245 -14.29 6.74 -29.30
N LYS A 246 -15.37 6.69 -30.09
CA LYS A 246 -15.32 6.90 -31.55
C LYS A 246 -15.14 8.39 -31.90
N VAL A 247 -15.90 9.25 -31.22
CA VAL A 247 -15.87 10.71 -31.32
C VAL A 247 -15.68 11.27 -29.92
N VAL A 248 -14.87 12.32 -29.81
CA VAL A 248 -14.64 13.05 -28.56
C VAL A 248 -15.41 14.36 -28.67
N ASP A 249 -16.61 14.40 -28.07
CA ASP A 249 -17.46 15.58 -27.98
C ASP A 249 -17.48 16.14 -26.54
N ASP A 250 -18.18 17.25 -26.33
CA ASP A 250 -18.25 17.91 -25.02
C ASP A 250 -18.89 17.02 -23.95
N THR A 251 -19.85 16.16 -24.32
CA THR A 251 -20.46 15.19 -23.39
C THR A 251 -19.43 14.17 -22.93
N ALA A 252 -18.65 13.61 -23.86
CA ALA A 252 -17.60 12.67 -23.55
C ALA A 252 -16.46 13.29 -22.71
N ILE A 253 -16.09 14.54 -22.99
CA ILE A 253 -15.09 15.30 -22.20
C ILE A 253 -15.60 15.56 -20.77
N ASN A 254 -16.87 15.92 -20.60
CA ASN A 254 -17.47 16.11 -19.28
C ASN A 254 -17.51 14.79 -18.49
N GLN A 255 -17.92 13.68 -19.11
CA GLN A 255 -17.90 12.37 -18.45
C GLN A 255 -16.48 11.95 -18.06
N LEU A 256 -15.49 12.21 -18.91
CA LEU A 256 -14.08 11.97 -18.58
C LEU A 256 -13.65 12.78 -17.36
N LYS A 257 -13.99 14.07 -17.32
CA LYS A 257 -13.69 14.92 -16.17
C LYS A 257 -14.32 14.39 -14.88
N GLU A 258 -15.59 13.97 -14.94
CA GLU A 258 -16.28 13.34 -13.81
C GLU A 258 -15.60 12.05 -13.35
N ASN A 259 -15.18 11.20 -14.30
CA ASN A 259 -14.47 9.97 -13.98
C ASN A 259 -13.16 10.24 -13.24
N TYR A 260 -12.34 11.19 -13.69
CA TYR A 260 -11.10 11.57 -13.01
C TYR A 260 -11.36 12.16 -11.62
N ASN A 261 -12.37 13.03 -11.47
CA ASN A 261 -12.76 13.57 -10.17
C ASN A 261 -13.24 12.47 -9.21
N LYS A 262 -14.05 11.53 -9.70
CA LYS A 262 -14.56 10.40 -8.93
C LYS A 262 -13.41 9.51 -8.44
N VAL A 263 -12.44 9.21 -9.30
CA VAL A 263 -11.24 8.44 -8.94
C VAL A 263 -10.39 9.19 -7.91
N ALA A 264 -10.18 10.50 -8.06
CA ALA A 264 -9.46 11.31 -7.08
C ALA A 264 -10.16 11.30 -5.70
N ASN A 265 -11.49 11.34 -5.68
CA ASN A 265 -12.28 11.27 -4.45
C ASN A 265 -12.23 9.88 -3.80
N ILE A 266 -12.36 8.80 -4.57
CA ILE A 266 -12.28 7.43 -4.02
C ILE A 266 -10.89 7.17 -3.43
N THR A 267 -9.83 7.51 -4.17
CA THR A 267 -8.44 7.27 -3.73
C THR A 267 -8.06 8.07 -2.50
N LYS A 268 -8.72 9.20 -2.22
CA LYS A 268 -8.52 9.98 -0.99
C LYS A 268 -8.81 9.15 0.26
N GLU A 269 -9.82 8.26 0.19
CA GLU A 269 -10.27 7.41 1.28
C GLU A 269 -9.41 6.14 1.44
N PHE A 270 -8.41 5.92 0.58
CA PHE A 270 -7.54 4.75 0.67
C PHE A 270 -6.69 4.75 1.93
N ASN A 271 -6.24 5.91 2.40
CA ASN A 271 -5.50 6.00 3.66
C ASN A 271 -6.47 6.28 4.81
N ARG A 272 -6.72 5.27 5.63
CA ARG A 272 -7.71 5.31 6.72
C ARG A 272 -7.20 4.62 7.98
N ASP A 273 -7.86 4.93 9.09
CA ASP A 273 -7.66 4.22 10.36
C ASP A 273 -8.18 2.78 10.28
N SER A 274 -7.51 1.89 11.02
CA SER A 274 -7.97 0.52 11.25
C SER A 274 -9.34 0.51 11.94
N ILE A 275 -10.20 -0.42 11.53
CA ILE A 275 -11.53 -0.59 12.14
C ILE A 275 -11.52 -1.43 13.42
N GLY A 276 -10.48 -2.23 13.66
CA GLY A 276 -10.40 -3.15 14.80
C GLY A 276 -9.72 -2.57 16.04
N GLN A 277 -9.98 -3.19 17.20
CA GLN A 277 -9.32 -2.89 18.47
C GLN A 277 -8.84 -4.16 19.19
N VAL A 278 -7.84 -4.02 20.05
CA VAL A 278 -7.35 -5.09 20.91
C VAL A 278 -7.56 -4.76 22.37
N VAL A 279 -8.01 -5.74 23.14
CA VAL A 279 -8.12 -5.62 24.60
C VAL A 279 -7.13 -6.57 25.25
N ILE A 280 -6.08 -6.03 25.84
CA ILE A 280 -5.04 -6.80 26.53
C ILE A 280 -5.44 -6.88 28.01
N VAL A 281 -5.89 -8.05 28.45
CA VAL A 281 -6.27 -8.32 29.84
C VAL A 281 -5.10 -9.02 30.52
N MET A 282 -4.61 -8.41 31.59
CA MET A 282 -3.53 -8.95 32.41
C MET A 282 -4.08 -9.48 33.74
N GLY A 283 -3.62 -10.67 34.13
CA GLY A 283 -3.99 -11.27 35.42
C GLY A 283 -3.39 -10.55 36.63
N SER A 284 -2.28 -9.83 36.42
CA SER A 284 -1.53 -9.11 37.45
C SER A 284 -0.93 -7.82 36.88
N SER A 285 -0.72 -6.81 37.72
CA SER A 285 0.02 -5.59 37.34
C SER A 285 1.49 -5.86 37.00
N SER A 286 2.06 -6.96 37.50
CA SER A 286 3.43 -7.39 37.18
C SER A 286 3.64 -7.69 35.70
N ASP A 287 2.57 -8.02 34.96
CA ASP A 287 2.64 -8.37 33.54
C ASP A 287 2.56 -7.13 32.62
N SER A 288 2.57 -5.92 33.19
CA SER A 288 2.47 -4.65 32.46
C SER A 288 3.50 -4.49 31.35
N ASN A 289 4.72 -4.97 31.56
CA ASN A 289 5.78 -4.87 30.55
C ASN A 289 5.46 -5.66 29.28
N ILE A 290 4.84 -6.84 29.42
CA ILE A 290 4.44 -7.67 28.28
C ILE A 290 3.29 -6.98 27.52
N ALA A 291 2.28 -6.48 28.23
CA ALA A 291 1.16 -5.77 27.59
C ALA A 291 1.59 -4.50 26.87
N LYS A 292 2.51 -3.72 27.46
CA LYS A 292 3.11 -2.54 26.80
C LYS A 292 3.86 -2.94 25.54
N SER A 293 4.72 -3.96 25.64
CA SER A 293 5.44 -4.48 24.48
C SER A 293 4.47 -4.92 23.37
N ILE A 294 3.39 -5.63 23.68
CA ILE A 294 2.36 -6.01 22.70
C ILE A 294 1.71 -4.76 22.07
N SER A 295 1.37 -3.75 22.88
CA SER A 295 0.76 -2.50 22.41
C SER A 295 1.68 -1.79 21.39
N GLU A 296 2.97 -1.64 21.70
CA GLU A 296 3.97 -1.04 20.81
C GLU A 296 4.08 -1.81 19.48
N LYS A 297 4.02 -3.15 19.51
CA LYS A 297 4.04 -3.96 18.28
C LYS A 297 2.74 -3.84 17.47
N LEU A 298 1.60 -3.63 18.11
CA LEU A 298 0.31 -3.39 17.45
C LEU A 298 0.26 -2.02 16.75
N GLU A 299 0.94 -1.01 17.29
CA GLU A 299 1.03 0.32 16.68
C GLU A 299 1.68 0.30 15.29
N TYR A 300 2.67 -0.57 15.06
CA TYR A 300 3.24 -0.77 13.72
C TYR A 300 2.16 -1.13 12.69
N PHE A 301 1.14 -1.90 13.09
CA PHE A 301 0.01 -2.27 12.23
C PHE A 301 -1.14 -1.25 12.27
N GLY A 302 -1.03 -0.19 13.07
CA GLY A 302 -2.07 0.83 13.21
C GLY A 302 -3.26 0.35 14.04
N ILE A 303 -3.07 -0.70 14.84
CA ILE A 303 -4.14 -1.32 15.63
C ILE A 303 -4.14 -0.68 17.02
N LYS A 304 -5.28 -0.12 17.42
CA LYS A 304 -5.46 0.49 18.74
C LYS A 304 -5.62 -0.61 19.79
N SER A 305 -4.91 -0.49 20.91
CA SER A 305 -4.99 -1.44 22.01
C SER A 305 -5.32 -0.78 23.34
N VAL A 306 -6.15 -1.43 24.16
CA VAL A 306 -6.50 -1.01 25.52
C VAL A 306 -5.99 -2.06 26.51
N GLN A 307 -5.34 -1.61 27.59
CA GLN A 307 -4.83 -2.49 28.64
C GLN A 307 -5.78 -2.51 29.83
N ARG A 308 -6.04 -3.70 30.38
CA ARG A 308 -6.92 -3.91 31.55
C ARG A 308 -6.26 -4.88 32.53
N ILE A 309 -6.56 -4.72 33.82
CA ILE A 309 -6.10 -5.62 34.88
C ILE A 309 -7.31 -6.26 35.55
N ALA A 310 -7.41 -7.58 35.43
CA ALA A 310 -8.40 -8.41 36.10
C ALA A 310 -7.93 -9.87 36.14
N SER A 311 -8.18 -10.54 37.26
CA SER A 311 -7.84 -11.96 37.44
C SER A 311 -9.09 -12.82 37.34
N ALA A 312 -9.05 -13.85 36.51
CA ALA A 312 -10.12 -14.86 36.46
C ALA A 312 -10.30 -15.63 37.78
N HIS A 313 -9.25 -15.69 38.61
CA HIS A 313 -9.29 -16.39 39.90
C HIS A 313 -9.71 -15.48 41.06
N LYS A 314 -9.26 -14.22 41.06
CA LYS A 314 -9.45 -13.31 42.21
C LYS A 314 -10.59 -12.30 42.01
N THR A 315 -10.86 -11.94 40.76
CA THR A 315 -11.83 -10.89 40.40
C THR A 315 -12.64 -11.33 39.18
N THR A 316 -13.19 -12.56 39.23
CA THR A 316 -13.85 -13.21 38.09
C THR A 316 -14.95 -12.33 37.47
N LEU A 317 -15.81 -11.73 38.29
CA LEU A 317 -16.88 -10.84 37.81
C LEU A 317 -16.33 -9.64 37.03
N LYS A 318 -15.21 -9.07 37.45
CA LYS A 318 -14.55 -7.96 36.74
C LYS A 318 -14.08 -8.37 35.35
N VAL A 319 -13.63 -9.63 35.17
CA VAL A 319 -13.27 -10.14 33.84
C VAL A 319 -14.51 -10.17 32.94
N LEU A 320 -15.64 -10.66 33.45
CA LEU A 320 -16.91 -10.69 32.72
C LEU A 320 -17.43 -9.27 32.40
N ASP A 321 -17.29 -8.32 33.33
CA ASP A 321 -17.65 -6.92 33.09
C ASP A 321 -16.82 -6.29 31.97
N ILE A 322 -15.51 -6.58 31.92
CA ILE A 322 -14.62 -6.12 30.84
C ILE A 322 -15.08 -6.69 29.50
N ILE A 323 -15.39 -7.99 29.43
CA ILE A 323 -15.90 -8.61 28.20
C ILE A 323 -17.19 -7.91 27.76
N ALA A 324 -18.16 -7.76 28.66
CA ALA A 324 -19.44 -7.13 28.37
C ALA A 324 -19.31 -5.65 27.95
N GLU A 325 -18.33 -4.90 28.46
CA GLU A 325 -18.03 -3.55 27.99
C GLU A 325 -17.62 -3.53 26.51
N PHE A 326 -16.72 -4.43 26.12
CA PHE A 326 -16.20 -4.44 24.76
C PHE A 326 -17.11 -5.12 23.75
N GLU A 327 -17.95 -6.07 24.17
CA GLU A 327 -19.00 -6.65 23.32
C GLU A 327 -20.16 -5.68 23.04
N ARG A 328 -20.38 -4.69 23.91
CA ARG A 328 -21.42 -3.67 23.72
C ARG A 328 -21.08 -2.66 22.63
N ASN A 329 -19.82 -2.47 22.29
CA ASN A 329 -19.43 -1.61 21.17
C ASN A 329 -19.44 -2.40 19.87
N SER A 330 -19.76 -1.76 18.75
CA SER A 330 -19.78 -2.41 17.43
C SER A 330 -18.40 -2.46 16.77
N ILE A 331 -17.32 -2.49 17.56
CA ILE A 331 -15.94 -2.47 17.07
C ILE A 331 -15.40 -3.91 17.05
N PRO A 332 -14.93 -4.42 15.90
CA PRO A 332 -14.26 -5.72 15.84
C PRO A 332 -13.14 -5.81 16.87
N THR A 333 -13.28 -6.73 17.82
CA THR A 333 -12.40 -6.84 18.98
C THR A 333 -11.68 -8.18 19.01
N VAL A 334 -10.38 -8.15 19.35
CA VAL A 334 -9.61 -9.35 19.72
C VAL A 334 -9.13 -9.17 21.15
N PHE A 335 -9.31 -10.21 21.98
CA PHE A 335 -8.77 -10.22 23.33
C PHE A 335 -7.40 -10.89 23.36
N ILE A 336 -6.48 -10.30 24.12
CA ILE A 336 -5.22 -10.92 24.48
C ILE A 336 -5.21 -11.16 25.98
N ALA A 337 -5.03 -12.40 26.40
CA ALA A 337 -4.91 -12.78 27.79
C ALA A 337 -3.43 -12.95 28.16
N VAL A 338 -2.94 -12.12 29.09
CA VAL A 338 -1.59 -12.21 29.65
C VAL A 338 -1.68 -12.70 31.08
N ALA A 339 -1.21 -13.92 31.32
CA ALA A 339 -1.19 -14.52 32.64
C ALA A 339 0.03 -15.44 32.80
N GLY A 340 0.75 -15.30 33.91
CA GLY A 340 1.76 -16.28 34.34
C GLY A 340 1.13 -17.43 35.14
N LEU A 341 1.96 -18.43 35.46
CA LEU A 341 1.56 -19.63 36.22
C LEU A 341 0.44 -20.40 35.49
N SER A 342 -0.57 -20.88 36.23
CA SER A 342 -1.76 -21.50 35.65
C SER A 342 -2.69 -20.44 35.04
N ASN A 343 -2.69 -20.32 33.72
CA ASN A 343 -3.51 -19.37 32.97
C ASN A 343 -4.99 -19.80 32.97
N GLY A 344 -5.75 -19.34 33.96
CA GLY A 344 -7.22 -19.39 33.91
C GLY A 344 -7.86 -18.20 33.19
N LEU A 345 -7.09 -17.14 32.90
CA LEU A 345 -7.62 -15.90 32.33
C LEU A 345 -8.10 -16.07 30.90
N GLY A 346 -7.22 -16.56 30.02
CA GLY A 346 -7.57 -16.82 28.63
C GLY A 346 -8.72 -17.81 28.44
N PRO A 347 -8.72 -18.95 29.15
CA PRO A 347 -9.85 -19.87 29.13
C PRO A 347 -11.16 -19.20 29.58
N VAL A 348 -11.17 -18.47 30.69
CA VAL A 348 -12.40 -17.80 31.16
C VAL A 348 -12.90 -16.76 30.14
N ILE A 349 -12.00 -15.96 29.55
CA ILE A 349 -12.41 -15.01 28.51
C ILE A 349 -13.02 -15.77 27.32
N THR A 350 -12.30 -16.77 26.79
CA THR A 350 -12.74 -17.58 25.65
C THR A 350 -14.09 -18.23 25.85
N GLY A 351 -14.37 -18.75 27.05
CA GLY A 351 -15.64 -19.39 27.36
C GLY A 351 -16.83 -18.43 27.46
N ASN A 352 -16.58 -17.12 27.48
CA ASN A 352 -17.59 -16.09 27.74
C ASN A 352 -17.65 -14.99 26.66
N THR A 353 -16.95 -15.14 25.54
CA THR A 353 -17.04 -14.20 24.40
C THR A 353 -17.08 -14.94 23.07
N CYS A 354 -17.72 -14.31 22.07
CA CYS A 354 -17.63 -14.76 20.67
C CYS A 354 -16.40 -14.20 19.94
N HIS A 355 -15.68 -13.25 20.57
CA HIS A 355 -14.48 -12.65 19.99
C HIS A 355 -13.27 -13.59 20.08
N PRO A 356 -12.30 -13.50 19.14
CA PRO A 356 -11.07 -14.26 19.23
C PRO A 356 -10.28 -13.93 20.49
N VAL A 357 -9.69 -14.96 21.10
CA VAL A 357 -8.82 -14.84 22.28
C VAL A 357 -7.47 -15.47 22.00
N ILE A 358 -6.41 -14.72 22.33
CA ILE A 358 -5.02 -15.14 22.19
C ILE A 358 -4.35 -15.13 23.56
N ASN A 359 -3.84 -16.28 23.99
CA ASN A 359 -2.97 -16.38 25.16
C ASN A 359 -1.57 -15.90 24.81
N VAL A 360 -1.02 -15.04 25.68
CA VAL A 360 0.41 -14.70 25.73
C VAL A 360 0.89 -14.95 27.15
N PRO A 361 1.25 -16.20 27.50
CA PRO A 361 1.62 -16.53 28.87
C PRO A 361 2.94 -15.87 29.26
N ASN A 362 3.04 -15.41 30.51
CA ASN A 362 4.30 -14.93 31.07
C ASN A 362 5.14 -16.14 31.54
N LEU A 363 5.98 -16.64 30.64
CA LEU A 363 6.79 -17.83 30.88
C LEU A 363 8.18 -17.46 31.42
N ASN A 364 8.61 -18.16 32.47
CA ASN A 364 9.97 -18.08 33.01
C ASN A 364 10.77 -19.37 32.69
N SER A 365 12.08 -19.33 32.90
CA SER A 365 12.99 -20.45 32.60
C SER A 365 12.78 -21.68 33.50
N GLU A 366 12.27 -21.49 34.72
CA GLU A 366 12.15 -22.55 35.72
C GLU A 366 10.87 -23.38 35.52
N TRP A 367 9.72 -22.70 35.34
CA TRP A 367 8.39 -23.31 35.31
C TRP A 367 7.67 -23.18 33.97
N GLY A 368 8.22 -22.41 33.01
CA GLY A 368 7.53 -22.07 31.77
C GLY A 368 7.08 -23.28 30.94
N LYS A 369 7.81 -24.40 30.99
CA LYS A 369 7.40 -25.65 30.32
C LYS A 369 6.10 -26.23 30.91
N SER A 370 5.92 -26.13 32.23
CA SER A 370 4.74 -26.61 32.93
C SER A 370 3.59 -25.63 32.77
N ASP A 371 3.85 -24.34 32.96
CA ASP A 371 2.85 -23.28 32.88
C ASP A 371 2.21 -23.19 31.49
N LEU A 372 2.98 -23.42 30.42
CA LEU A 372 2.50 -23.37 29.04
C LEU A 372 1.30 -24.30 28.78
N TRP A 373 1.25 -25.48 29.42
CA TRP A 373 0.15 -26.42 29.23
C TRP A 373 -1.22 -25.86 29.65
N SER A 374 -1.23 -24.92 30.58
CA SER A 374 -2.44 -24.21 31.00
C SER A 374 -3.01 -23.29 29.92
N SER A 375 -2.24 -22.95 28.88
CA SER A 375 -2.71 -22.18 27.71
C SER A 375 -3.02 -23.06 26.50
N LEU A 376 -2.45 -24.28 26.43
CA LEU A 376 -2.56 -25.17 25.27
C LEU A 376 -3.71 -26.18 25.36
N ARG A 377 -3.88 -26.86 26.51
CA ARG A 377 -4.86 -27.95 26.65
C ARG A 377 -6.14 -27.45 27.31
N MET A 378 -7.16 -27.23 26.49
CA MET A 378 -8.45 -26.71 26.91
C MET A 378 -9.55 -27.77 26.96
N PRO A 379 -10.64 -27.55 27.74
CA PRO A 379 -11.90 -28.27 27.57
C PRO A 379 -12.46 -28.13 26.14
N SER A 380 -13.36 -29.03 25.75
CA SER A 380 -14.04 -28.97 24.45
C SER A 380 -14.85 -27.69 24.27
N GLY A 381 -14.87 -27.14 23.05
CA GLY A 381 -15.61 -25.91 22.73
C GLY A 381 -14.83 -24.61 22.97
N MET A 382 -13.61 -24.69 23.50
CA MET A 382 -12.77 -23.54 23.80
C MET A 382 -11.82 -23.26 22.63
N GLY A 383 -12.09 -22.22 21.84
CA GLY A 383 -11.32 -21.83 20.66
C GLY A 383 -10.11 -20.92 20.93
N CYS A 384 -9.50 -20.99 22.12
CA CYS A 384 -8.39 -20.11 22.47
C CYS A 384 -7.11 -20.51 21.74
N THR A 385 -6.38 -19.53 21.20
CA THR A 385 -5.06 -19.75 20.59
C THR A 385 -3.95 -19.33 21.55
N THR A 386 -2.71 -19.77 21.32
CA THR A 386 -1.55 -19.40 22.14
C THR A 386 -0.39 -18.99 21.25
N VAL A 387 0.27 -17.89 21.61
CA VAL A 387 1.52 -17.41 21.03
C VAL A 387 2.48 -17.05 22.17
N LEU A 388 3.79 -16.99 21.91
CA LEU A 388 4.81 -16.96 22.97
C LEU A 388 5.55 -15.63 23.07
N SER A 389 5.38 -14.73 22.11
CA SER A 389 6.02 -13.41 22.12
C SER A 389 5.07 -12.28 21.76
N SER A 390 5.46 -11.05 22.13
CA SER A 390 4.72 -9.84 21.77
C SER A 390 4.62 -9.63 20.26
N ASP A 391 5.69 -9.93 19.52
CA ASP A 391 5.72 -9.83 18.06
C ASP A 391 4.77 -10.83 17.40
N GLU A 392 4.73 -12.07 17.90
CA GLU A 392 3.77 -13.08 17.42
C GLU A 392 2.33 -12.70 17.75
N ALA A 393 2.07 -12.16 18.94
CA ALA A 393 0.74 -11.68 19.33
C ALA A 393 0.25 -10.57 18.40
N ALA A 394 1.05 -9.55 18.18
CA ALA A 394 0.69 -8.46 17.28
C ALA A 394 0.49 -8.95 15.83
N MET A 395 1.36 -9.85 15.34
CA MET A 395 1.22 -10.44 14.00
C MET A 395 -0.03 -11.32 13.88
N ALA A 396 -0.37 -12.10 14.90
CA ALA A 396 -1.56 -12.95 14.91
C ALA A 396 -2.84 -12.09 14.87
N VAL A 397 -2.92 -11.05 15.70
CA VAL A 397 -4.02 -10.07 15.65
C VAL A 397 -4.08 -9.41 14.27
N ALA A 398 -2.94 -8.90 13.78
CA ALA A 398 -2.90 -8.23 12.48
C ALA A 398 -3.42 -9.15 11.37
N ARG A 399 -3.07 -10.44 11.38
CA ARG A 399 -3.58 -11.42 10.41
C ARG A 399 -5.09 -11.63 10.53
N ILE A 400 -5.64 -11.64 11.75
CA ILE A 400 -7.10 -11.71 11.96
C ILE A 400 -7.79 -10.51 11.32
N PHE A 401 -7.34 -9.28 11.64
CA PHE A 401 -7.96 -8.09 11.09
C PHE A 401 -7.71 -7.90 9.59
N SER A 402 -6.59 -8.41 9.06
CA SER A 402 -6.25 -8.30 7.63
C SER A 402 -7.26 -8.95 6.69
N LEU A 403 -8.14 -9.82 7.20
CA LEU A 403 -9.23 -10.42 6.43
C LEU A 403 -10.26 -9.39 5.94
N ASN A 404 -10.50 -8.33 6.72
CA ASN A 404 -11.51 -7.31 6.43
C ASN A 404 -10.95 -5.87 6.45
N ASP A 405 -9.67 -5.71 6.78
CA ASP A 405 -8.98 -4.42 6.82
C ASP A 405 -7.78 -4.43 5.87
N TYR A 406 -7.93 -3.74 4.73
CA TYR A 406 -6.89 -3.71 3.70
C TYR A 406 -5.66 -2.89 4.12
N MET A 407 -5.77 -1.96 5.08
CA MET A 407 -4.61 -1.22 5.59
C MET A 407 -3.72 -2.16 6.40
N ILE A 408 -4.31 -2.99 7.26
CA ILE A 408 -3.57 -3.99 8.03
C ILE A 408 -2.99 -5.07 7.09
N TYR A 409 -3.78 -5.56 6.13
CA TYR A 409 -3.26 -6.43 5.07
C TYR A 409 -2.04 -5.83 4.38
N GLY A 410 -2.12 -4.55 4.02
CA GLY A 410 -1.05 -3.85 3.32
C GLY A 410 0.23 -3.76 4.15
N ARG A 411 0.12 -3.42 5.44
CA ARG A 411 1.28 -3.39 6.36
C ARG A 411 1.93 -4.76 6.52
N ILE A 412 1.14 -5.84 6.57
CA ILE A 412 1.69 -7.21 6.58
C ILE A 412 2.41 -7.52 5.27
N ALA A 413 1.83 -7.17 4.12
CA ALA A 413 2.42 -7.42 2.81
C ALA A 413 3.75 -6.65 2.64
N VAL A 414 3.80 -5.38 3.06
CA VAL A 414 5.02 -4.58 3.06
C VAL A 414 6.05 -5.15 4.02
N LYS A 415 5.66 -5.60 5.22
CA LYS A 415 6.60 -6.25 6.15
C LYS A 415 7.22 -7.52 5.56
N ARG A 416 6.44 -8.34 4.85
CA ARG A 416 6.95 -9.52 4.14
C ARG A 416 7.96 -9.14 3.07
N TYR A 417 7.67 -8.08 2.32
CA TYR A 417 8.60 -7.54 1.34
C TYR A 417 9.90 -7.04 1.97
N GLN A 418 9.82 -6.30 3.07
CA GLN A 418 11.00 -5.83 3.82
C GLN A 418 11.85 -7.00 4.34
N ASN A 419 11.22 -8.07 4.83
CA ASN A 419 11.94 -9.28 5.26
C ASN A 419 12.68 -9.93 4.07
N TYR A 420 12.08 -9.95 2.88
CA TYR A 420 12.77 -10.45 1.68
C TYR A 420 14.01 -9.62 1.33
N LEU A 421 13.97 -8.30 1.51
CA LEU A 421 15.14 -7.45 1.26
C LEU A 421 16.28 -7.61 2.29
N SER A 422 15.96 -8.14 3.48
CA SER A 422 16.94 -8.32 4.56
C SER A 422 17.71 -9.64 4.49
N ILE A 423 17.30 -10.54 3.61
CA ILE A 423 17.94 -11.84 3.33
C ILE A 423 18.80 -11.65 2.08
#